data_AF-A0A832XIC4-F1
#
_entry.id   AF-A0A832XIC4-F1
#
_cell.length_a   1.000
_cell.length_b   1.000
_cell.length_c   1.000
_cell.angle_alpha   90.00
_cell.angle_beta   90.00
_cell.angle_gamma   90.00
#
_symmetry.space_group_name_H-M   'P 1'
#
loop_
_entity.id
_entity.type
_entity.pdbx_description
1 polymer ?
#
loop_
_entity_poly.entity_id
_entity_poly.type
_entity_poly.pdbx_seq_one_letter_code
_entity_poly.pdbx_strand_id
1 'polypeptide(L)' 'MKKKMVREASAVYGDFDIVAKLETDDLDKLNEFIIKDVRETEGVSETNTLIAL' A
#
# COMPACT_ATOMS: atom_id res chain seq x y z
N MET A 1 1.28 5.81 -13.62
CA MET A 1 0.36 6.77 -12.96
C MET A 1 0.66 6.77 -11.46
N LYS A 2 0.82 7.92 -10.82
CA LYS A 2 0.87 7.99 -9.34
C LYS A 2 -0.53 7.69 -8.80
N LYS A 3 -0.70 6.62 -8.01
CA LYS A 3 -1.95 6.38 -7.28
C LYS A 3 -2.09 7.45 -6.20
N LYS A 4 -3.20 8.20 -6.19
CA LYS A 4 -3.39 9.41 -5.36
C LYS A 4 -3.16 9.19 -3.85
N MET A 5 -3.38 7.97 -3.36
CA MET A 5 -3.24 7.61 -1.94
C MET A 5 -1.80 7.34 -1.52
N VAL A 6 -0.89 7.06 -2.46
CA VAL A 6 0.52 6.75 -2.17
C VAL A 6 1.29 8.06 -2.03
N ARG A 7 1.79 8.33 -0.82
CA ARG A 7 2.64 9.49 -0.56
C ARG A 7 4.09 9.20 -0.86
N GLU A 8 4.54 8.06 -0.37
CA GLU A 8 5.91 7.59 -0.51
C GLU A 8 5.90 6.09 -0.75
N ALA A 9 6.84 5.61 -1.56
CA ALA A 9 7.07 4.19 -1.75
C ALA A 9 8.55 3.99 -2.08
N SER A 10 9.18 3.06 -1.39
CA SER A 10 10.60 2.76 -1.53
C SER A 10 10.79 1.25 -1.58
N ALA A 11 11.64 0.81 -2.52
CA ALA A 11 12.18 -0.54 -2.46
C ALA A 11 13.18 -0.61 -1.30
N VAL A 12 13.11 -1.68 -0.50
CA VAL A 12 13.97 -1.86 0.66
C VAL A 12 14.62 -3.24 0.63
N TYR A 13 15.69 -3.39 1.41
CA TYR A 13 16.23 -4.71 1.73
C TYR A 13 15.63 -5.16 3.07
N GLY A 14 15.32 -6.46 3.19
CA GLY A 14 14.78 -7.05 4.41
C GLY A 14 13.70 -8.09 4.10
N ASP A 15 12.79 -8.29 5.03
CA ASP A 15 11.69 -9.25 4.90
C ASP A 15 10.60 -8.81 3.90
N PHE A 16 10.60 -7.54 3.51
CA PHE A 16 9.70 -6.96 2.53
C PHE A 16 10.48 -6.33 1.39
N ASP A 17 9.95 -6.43 0.17
CA ASP A 17 10.57 -5.81 -1.01
C ASP A 17 10.26 -4.31 -1.12
N ILE A 18 9.08 -3.89 -0.67
CA ILE A 18 8.57 -2.52 -0.80
C ILE A 18 7.90 -2.08 0.51
N VAL A 19 8.18 -0.86 0.94
CA VAL A 19 7.42 -0.15 1.98
C VAL A 19 6.79 1.09 1.37
N ALA A 20 5.46 1.24 1.55
CA ALA A 20 4.70 2.37 1.04
C ALA A 20 3.94 3.08 2.17
N LYS A 21 4.01 4.41 2.19
CA LYS A 21 3.20 5.26 3.06
C LYS A 21 1.95 5.70 2.32
N LEU A 22 0.79 5.32 2.87
CA LEU A 22 -0.53 5.66 2.35
C LEU A 22 -1.19 6.70 3.25
N GLU A 23 -1.93 7.64 2.67
CA GLU A 23 -2.72 8.63 3.41
C GLU A 23 -4.12 8.74 2.82
N THR A 24 -5.13 8.64 3.69
CA THR A 24 -6.54 8.80 3.35
C THR A 24 -7.29 9.33 4.57
N ASP A 25 -8.44 9.96 4.32
CA ASP A 25 -9.36 10.48 5.34
C ASP A 25 -10.37 9.43 5.82
N ASP A 26 -10.35 8.24 5.21
CA ASP A 26 -11.39 7.23 5.35
C ASP A 26 -10.77 5.82 5.28
N LEU A 27 -11.04 5.01 6.30
CA LEU A 27 -10.56 3.63 6.42
C LEU A 27 -11.22 2.68 5.41
N ASP A 28 -12.48 2.93 5.02
CA ASP A 28 -13.15 2.10 4.03
C ASP A 28 -12.50 2.28 2.65
N LYS A 29 -12.12 3.52 2.31
CA LYS A 29 -11.33 3.81 1.10
C LYS A 29 -9.94 3.17 1.16
N LEU A 30 -9.30 3.15 2.34
CA LEU A 30 -8.00 2.47 2.51
C LEU A 30 -8.13 0.99 2.17
N ASN A 31 -9.15 0.34 2.75
CA ASN A 31 -9.37 -1.08 2.57
C ASN A 31 -9.68 -1.42 1.09
N GLU A 32 -10.56 -0.65 0.45
CA GLU A 32 -10.86 -0.81 -0.97
C GLU A 32 -9.60 -0.66 -1.83
N PHE A 33 -8.79 0.35 -1.55
CA PHE A 33 -7.52 0.58 -2.25
C PHE A 33 -6.53 -0.58 -2.04
N ILE A 34 -6.38 -1.10 -0.82
CA ILE A 34 -5.46 -2.22 -0.59
C ILE A 34 -5.91 -3.45 -1.38
N ILE A 35 -7.21 -3.77 -1.35
CA ILE A 35 -7.75 -4.97 -2.00
C ILE A 35 -7.70 -4.85 -3.52
N LYS A 36 -8.27 -3.79 -4.10
CA LYS A 36 -8.47 -3.65 -5.54
C LYS A 36 -7.27 -3.07 -6.27
N ASP A 37 -6.45 -2.27 -5.59
CA ASP A 37 -5.36 -1.55 -6.22
C ASP A 37 -4.00 -2.14 -5.88
N VAL A 38 -3.74 -2.50 -4.62
CA VAL A 38 -2.40 -2.99 -4.22
C VAL A 38 -2.29 -4.49 -4.45
N ARG A 39 -3.20 -5.29 -3.90
CA ARG A 39 -3.13 -6.76 -3.94
C ARG A 39 -3.40 -7.35 -5.31
N GLU A 40 -4.12 -6.64 -6.18
CA GLU A 40 -4.32 -7.06 -7.58
C GLU A 40 -3.17 -6.64 -8.51
N THR A 41 -2.16 -5.90 -8.02
CA THR A 41 -1.01 -5.54 -8.84
C THR A 41 -0.18 -6.80 -9.15
N GLU A 42 0.05 -7.06 -10.44
CA GLU A 42 0.86 -8.18 -10.90
C GLU A 42 2.25 -8.17 -10.22
N GLY A 43 2.63 -9.31 -9.64
CA GLY A 43 3.88 -9.47 -8.90
C GLY A 43 3.81 -9.17 -7.40
N VAL A 44 2.69 -8.63 -6.89
CA VAL A 44 2.48 -8.52 -5.44
C VAL A 44 2.04 -9.89 -4.90
N SER A 45 2.89 -10.49 -4.07
CA SER A 45 2.64 -11.81 -3.46
C SER A 45 1.91 -11.70 -2.13
N GLU A 46 2.32 -10.78 -1.26
CA GLU A 46 1.76 -10.56 0.07
C GLU A 46 1.85 -9.08 0.46
N THR A 47 0.94 -8.64 1.34
CA THR A 47 0.93 -7.27 1.86
C THR A 47 0.63 -7.30 3.37
N ASN A 48 1.43 -6.59 4.16
CA ASN A 48 1.12 -6.27 5.56
C ASN A 48 0.82 -4.79 5.71
N THR A 49 -0.32 -4.46 6.30
CA THR A 49 -0.78 -3.07 6.50
C THR A 49 -0.65 -2.69 7.97
N LEU A 50 0.12 -1.64 8.24
CA LEU A 50 0.29 -1.08 9.58
C LEU A 50 -0.52 0.21 9.68
N ILE A 51 -1.63 0.18 10.42
CA ILE A 51 -2.47 1.36 10.65
C ILE A 51 -1.80 2.23 11.71
N ALA A 52 -1.46 3.47 11.34
CA ALA A 52 -0.98 4.47 12.28
C ALA A 52 -2.15 5.04 13.09
N LEU A 53 -1.94 5.27 14.39
CA LEU A 53 -2.87 5.95 15.29
C LEU A 53 -2.69 7.47 15.24
#